data_AF-A0A1H7E4H2-F1
#
_entry.id   AF-A0A1H7E4H2-F1
#
_cell.length_a   1.000
_cell.length_b   1.000
_cell.length_c   1.000
_cell.angle_alpha   90.00
_cell.angle_beta   90.00
_cell.angle_gamma   90.00
#
_symmetry.space_group_name_H-M   'P 1'
#
loop_
_entity.id
_entity.type
_entity.pdbx_description
1 polymer ?
#
loop_
_entity_poly.entity_id
_entity_poly.type
_entity_poly.pdbx_seq_one_letter_code
_entity_poly.pdbx_strand_id
1 'polypeptide(L)'
;MSILRCRRIDDAELYGSKLVAALDRQHPRDIFDVQHMYDAYGLREDFVSAFVGYLAGHNRPVHEVLFAKPRPLEHEYEGGFVGMTVDPVDLHVLQTVPTRLHHELPCALSGPHREFLVSLVRLASDWSLMPNEHLRKLPAIRWKLENLGKLKARDATRFAQQAALLQDGFAALDHS
;
A
#
# COMPACT_ATOMS: atom_id res chain seq x y z
N MET A 1 15.12 -36.81 8.06
CA MET A 1 15.11 -35.34 8.15
C MET A 1 14.23 -34.79 7.05
N SER A 2 12.97 -34.47 7.35
CA SER A 2 12.08 -33.81 6.38
C SER A 2 12.36 -32.32 6.45
N ILE A 3 13.05 -31.77 5.45
CA ILE A 3 13.24 -30.33 5.33
C ILE A 3 11.87 -29.77 4.96
N LEU A 4 11.19 -29.16 5.93
CA LEU A 4 10.01 -28.33 5.69
C LEU A 4 10.44 -27.23 4.70
N ARG A 5 10.20 -27.45 3.40
CA ARG A 5 10.26 -26.40 2.39
C ARG A 5 9.02 -25.54 2.58
N CYS A 6 9.10 -24.60 3.52
CA CYS A 6 8.16 -23.49 3.55
C CYS A 6 8.41 -22.68 2.27
N ARG A 7 7.39 -22.53 1.42
CA ARG A 7 7.47 -21.71 0.21
C ARG A 7 7.72 -20.27 0.67
N ARG A 8 8.95 -19.77 0.51
CA ARG A 8 9.30 -18.39 0.82
C ARG A 8 8.54 -17.50 -0.17
N ILE A 9 7.76 -16.58 0.36
CA ILE A 9 7.17 -15.49 -0.42
C ILE A 9 8.34 -14.66 -0.96
N ASP A 10 8.24 -14.20 -2.20
CA ASP A 10 9.27 -13.33 -2.77
C ASP A 10 9.41 -12.07 -1.91
N ASP A 11 10.63 -11.54 -1.75
CA ASP A 11 10.85 -10.38 -0.89
C ASP A 11 9.98 -9.19 -1.34
N ALA A 12 9.73 -9.04 -2.64
CA ALA A 12 8.86 -7.99 -3.16
C ALA A 12 7.39 -8.18 -2.77
N GLU A 13 6.88 -9.41 -2.82
CA GLU A 13 5.53 -9.71 -2.35
C GLU A 13 5.38 -9.49 -0.84
N LEU A 14 6.39 -9.90 -0.07
CA LEU A 14 6.41 -9.72 1.39
C LEU A 14 6.36 -8.25 1.75
N TYR A 15 7.30 -7.44 1.24
CA TYR A 15 7.38 -6.02 1.59
C TYR A 15 6.27 -5.19 0.93
N GLY A 16 5.81 -5.55 -0.26
CA GLY A 16 4.64 -4.93 -0.90
C GLY A 16 3.39 -5.04 -0.03
N SER A 17 3.14 -6.20 0.57
CA SER A 17 2.01 -6.40 1.48
C SER A 17 2.17 -5.63 2.81
N LYS A 18 3.40 -5.54 3.34
CA LYS A 18 3.72 -4.78 4.55
C LYS A 18 3.55 -3.27 4.36
N LEU A 19 3.92 -2.73 3.19
CA LEU A 19 3.70 -1.32 2.84
C LEU A 19 2.22 -0.94 2.84
N VAL A 20 1.35 -1.79 2.27
CA VAL A 20 -0.10 -1.58 2.31
C VAL A 20 -0.62 -1.61 3.75
N ALA A 21 -0.19 -2.58 4.54
CA ALA A 21 -0.59 -2.72 5.94
C ALA A 21 -0.15 -1.53 6.79
N ALA A 22 1.08 -1.05 6.59
CA ALA A 22 1.64 0.12 7.26
C ALA A 22 0.85 1.39 6.96
N LEU A 23 0.44 1.63 5.71
CA LEU A 23 -0.37 2.80 5.36
C LEU A 23 -1.82 2.70 5.85
N ASP A 24 -2.41 1.51 5.82
CA ASP A 24 -3.80 1.31 6.21
C ASP A 24 -4.01 1.35 7.73
N ARG A 25 -3.23 0.53 8.46
CA ARG A 25 -3.38 0.32 9.90
C ARG A 25 -2.53 1.30 10.71
N GLN A 26 -1.37 1.69 10.18
CA GLN A 26 -0.38 2.53 10.86
C GLN A 26 -0.01 2.00 12.25
N HIS A 27 0.11 0.67 12.36
CA HIS A 27 0.44 -0.01 13.62
C HIS A 27 1.97 -0.05 13.80
N PRO A 28 2.52 0.15 15.02
CA PRO A 28 3.96 0.20 15.27
C PRO A 28 4.75 -1.00 14.72
N ARG A 29 4.16 -2.21 14.74
CA ARG A 29 4.75 -3.42 14.13
C ARG A 29 4.96 -3.30 12.63
N ASP A 30 3.97 -2.80 11.90
CA ASP A 30 4.07 -2.62 10.44
C ASP A 30 5.07 -1.51 10.11
N ILE A 31 5.10 -0.45 10.92
CA ILE A 31 6.06 0.65 10.80
C ILE A 31 7.48 0.16 11.07
N PHE A 32 7.69 -0.68 12.08
CA PHE A 32 8.98 -1.30 12.36
C PHE A 32 9.44 -2.23 11.22
N ASP A 33 8.53 -3.01 10.67
CA ASP A 33 8.79 -3.84 9.49
C ASP A 33 9.23 -3.01 8.27
N VAL A 34 8.61 -1.85 8.06
CA VAL A 34 8.98 -0.89 7.01
C VAL A 34 10.32 -0.21 7.32
N GLN A 35 10.61 0.13 8.58
CA GLN A 35 11.91 0.65 8.98
C GLN A 35 13.02 -0.34 8.65
N HIS A 36 12.85 -1.61 9.03
CA HIS A 36 13.81 -2.66 8.72
C HIS A 36 14.00 -2.84 7.20
N MET A 37 12.92 -2.72 6.42
CA MET A 37 12.99 -2.71 4.97
C MET A 37 13.84 -1.56 4.43
N TYR A 38 13.61 -0.33 4.93
CA TYR A 38 14.40 0.83 4.54
C TYR A 38 15.88 0.67 4.86
N ASP A 39 16.22 0.13 6.03
CA ASP A 39 17.60 -0.02 6.48
C ASP A 39 18.35 -1.12 5.71
N ALA A 40 17.66 -2.22 5.38
CA ALA A 40 18.29 -3.37 4.73
C ALA A 40 18.32 -3.28 3.19
N TYR A 41 17.25 -2.75 2.59
CA TYR A 41 17.04 -2.81 1.13
C TYR A 41 16.76 -1.46 0.49
N GLY A 42 16.28 -0.48 1.26
CA GLY A 42 15.69 0.74 0.73
C GLY A 42 14.38 0.49 -0.02
N LEU A 43 13.78 1.56 -0.55
CA LEU A 43 12.56 1.47 -1.35
C LEU A 43 12.90 1.09 -2.80
N ARG A 44 12.88 -0.21 -3.07
CA ARG A 44 13.14 -0.76 -4.42
C ARG A 44 11.91 -0.68 -5.33
N GLU A 45 12.15 -0.62 -6.63
CA GLU A 45 11.07 -0.55 -7.63
C GLU A 45 10.15 -1.79 -7.61
N ASP A 46 10.71 -2.98 -7.42
CA ASP A 46 9.95 -4.24 -7.33
C ASP A 46 9.00 -4.25 -6.13
N PHE A 47 9.41 -3.67 -4.99
CA PHE A 47 8.56 -3.51 -3.81
C PHE A 47 7.39 -2.57 -4.09
N VAL A 48 7.64 -1.49 -4.83
CA VAL A 48 6.61 -0.54 -5.25
C VAL A 48 5.63 -1.19 -6.22
N SER A 49 6.10 -1.95 -7.21
CA SER A 49 5.23 -2.69 -8.12
C SER A 49 4.36 -3.72 -7.39
N ALA A 50 4.94 -4.44 -6.43
CA ALA A 50 4.18 -5.38 -5.60
C ALA A 50 3.15 -4.64 -4.72
N PHE A 51 3.52 -3.52 -4.11
CA PHE A 51 2.61 -2.65 -3.36
C PHE A 51 1.41 -2.22 -4.20
N VAL A 52 1.61 -1.79 -5.44
CA VAL A 52 0.53 -1.42 -6.38
C VAL A 52 -0.42 -2.61 -6.63
N GLY A 53 0.13 -3.82 -6.79
CA GLY A 53 -0.65 -5.05 -6.92
C GLY A 53 -1.54 -5.33 -5.69
N TYR A 54 -0.98 -5.23 -4.49
CA TYR A 54 -1.74 -5.43 -3.25
C TYR A 54 -2.76 -4.32 -3.00
N LEU A 55 -2.41 -3.06 -3.30
CA LEU A 55 -3.31 -1.91 -3.19
C LEU A 55 -4.50 -2.03 -4.17
N ALA A 56 -4.26 -2.56 -5.36
CA ALA A 56 -5.29 -2.87 -6.33
C ALA A 56 -6.28 -3.95 -5.85
N GLY A 57 -5.88 -4.82 -4.92
CA GLY A 57 -6.78 -5.79 -4.27
C GLY A 57 -7.41 -5.29 -2.96
N HIS A 58 -6.98 -4.15 -2.44
CA HIS A 58 -7.40 -3.68 -1.12
C HIS A 58 -8.87 -3.26 -1.08
N ASN A 59 -9.56 -3.55 0.03
CA ASN A 59 -10.99 -3.25 0.20
C ASN A 59 -11.30 -1.76 0.31
N ARG A 60 -10.37 -0.97 0.86
CA ARG A 60 -10.53 0.49 0.96
C ARG A 60 -10.25 1.19 -0.38
N PRO A 61 -10.85 2.38 -0.60
CA PRO A 61 -10.54 3.20 -1.76
C PRO A 61 -9.05 3.51 -1.84
N VAL A 62 -8.50 3.49 -3.05
CA VAL A 62 -7.05 3.65 -3.29
C VAL A 62 -6.53 4.96 -2.73
N HIS A 63 -7.24 6.07 -2.96
CA HIS A 63 -6.86 7.40 -2.48
C HIS A 63 -6.85 7.49 -0.94
N GLU A 64 -7.74 6.78 -0.26
CA GLU A 64 -7.79 6.79 1.21
C GLU A 64 -6.60 6.09 1.86
N VAL A 65 -6.02 5.10 1.18
CA VAL A 65 -4.85 4.37 1.66
C VAL A 65 -3.57 5.12 1.29
N LEU A 66 -3.46 5.52 0.01
CA LEU A 66 -2.25 6.16 -0.50
C LEU A 66 -1.99 7.54 0.10
N PHE A 67 -3.06 8.31 0.34
CA PHE A 67 -3.01 9.65 0.93
C PHE A 67 -3.60 9.68 2.35
N ALA A 68 -3.53 8.55 3.07
CA ALA A 68 -3.90 8.51 4.48
C ALA A 68 -3.10 9.54 5.29
N LYS A 69 -3.72 10.14 6.31
CA LYS A 69 -3.02 11.01 7.24
C LYS A 69 -2.24 10.17 8.26
N PRO A 70 -0.99 10.55 8.61
CA PRO A 70 -0.27 9.93 9.70
C PRO A 70 -1.04 10.02 11.01
N ARG A 71 -1.01 8.94 11.80
CA ARG A 71 -1.64 8.83 13.12
C ARG A 71 -0.56 8.79 14.21
N PRO A 72 -0.88 9.35 15.40
CA PRO A 72 -0.06 9.17 16.58
C PRO A 72 0.15 7.68 16.89
N LEU A 73 1.40 7.28 17.12
CA LEU A 73 1.80 5.89 17.40
C LEU A 73 1.89 5.60 18.90
N GLU A 74 1.83 6.62 19.75
CA GLU A 74 2.13 6.58 21.19
C GLU A 74 1.29 5.52 21.91
N HIS A 75 -0.02 5.51 21.65
CA HIS A 75 -0.96 4.63 22.34
C HIS A 75 -0.78 3.15 21.99
N GLU A 76 -0.60 2.85 20.70
CA GLU A 76 -0.36 1.48 20.21
C GLU A 76 1.04 0.99 20.57
N TYR A 77 2.01 1.91 20.66
CA TYR A 77 3.39 1.60 21.02
C TYR A 77 3.47 1.11 22.47
N GLU A 78 2.89 1.87 23.42
CA GLU A 78 2.85 1.50 24.84
C GLU A 78 1.98 0.27 25.10
N GLY A 79 0.84 0.16 24.42
CA GLY A 79 -0.15 -0.88 24.68
C GLY A 79 0.21 -2.27 24.14
N GLY A 80 1.12 -2.37 23.16
CA GLY A 80 1.35 -3.66 22.50
C GLY A 80 2.64 -3.82 21.71
N PHE A 81 3.52 -2.83 21.63
CA PHE A 81 4.80 -2.94 20.91
C PHE A 81 6.01 -3.05 21.86
N VAL A 82 5.98 -2.38 23.01
CA VAL A 82 7.03 -2.50 24.02
C VAL A 82 7.18 -3.97 24.46
N GLY A 83 8.39 -4.51 24.33
CA GLY A 83 8.70 -5.92 24.66
C GLY A 83 8.47 -6.92 23.52
N MET A 84 8.04 -6.48 22.32
CA MET A 84 7.92 -7.36 21.15
C MET A 84 9.22 -7.56 20.37
N THR A 85 10.17 -6.63 20.48
CA THR A 85 11.47 -6.68 19.79
C THR A 85 12.57 -7.13 20.74
N VAL A 86 13.60 -7.78 20.18
CA VAL A 86 14.77 -8.22 20.96
C VAL A 86 15.55 -7.03 21.51
N ASP A 87 15.76 -6.02 20.65
CA ASP A 87 16.33 -4.74 21.04
C ASP A 87 15.21 -3.69 21.17
N PRO A 88 15.20 -2.86 22.22
CA PRO A 88 14.22 -1.79 22.36
C PRO A 88 14.41 -0.77 21.24
N VAL A 89 13.32 -0.46 20.54
CA VAL A 89 13.29 0.53 19.46
C VAL A 89 12.69 1.81 20.01
N ASP A 90 13.41 2.92 19.95
CA ASP A 90 12.90 4.21 20.42
C ASP A 90 11.66 4.66 19.61
N LEU A 91 10.61 5.07 20.31
CA LEU A 91 9.39 5.61 19.70
C LEU A 91 9.69 6.80 18.79
N HIS A 92 10.64 7.66 19.15
CA HIS A 92 11.04 8.81 18.35
C HIS A 92 11.61 8.37 16.98
N VAL A 93 12.34 7.25 16.94
CA VAL A 93 12.83 6.68 15.67
C VAL A 93 11.64 6.20 14.85
N LEU A 94 10.70 5.45 15.45
CA LEU A 94 9.51 4.94 14.76
C LEU A 94 8.58 6.04 14.25
N GLN A 95 8.49 7.18 14.93
CA GLN A 95 7.66 8.33 14.51
C GLN A 95 8.15 8.98 13.21
N THR A 96 9.43 8.85 12.85
CA THR A 96 9.96 9.43 11.60
C THR A 96 9.55 8.61 10.37
N VAL A 97 9.29 7.33 10.55
CA VAL A 97 9.07 6.36 9.47
C VAL A 97 7.75 6.56 8.73
N PRO A 98 6.60 6.79 9.41
CA PRO A 98 5.36 7.13 8.73
C PRO A 98 5.51 8.37 7.84
N THR A 99 6.10 9.46 8.36
CA THR A 99 6.29 10.69 7.58
C THR A 99 7.11 10.42 6.32
N ARG A 100 8.21 9.67 6.46
CA ARG A 100 9.03 9.26 5.32
C ARG A 100 8.25 8.39 4.33
N LEU A 101 7.53 7.37 4.82
CA LEU A 101 6.74 6.45 4.00
C LEU A 101 5.64 7.17 3.21
N HIS A 102 4.89 8.06 3.87
CA HIS A 102 3.82 8.83 3.25
C HIS A 102 4.33 9.83 2.20
N HIS A 103 5.60 10.22 2.27
CA HIS A 103 6.23 11.08 1.28
C HIS A 103 6.90 10.29 0.15
N GLU A 104 7.77 9.33 0.47
CA GLU A 104 8.57 8.62 -0.53
C GLU A 104 7.74 7.65 -1.38
N LEU A 105 6.78 6.94 -0.78
CA LEU A 105 6.06 5.88 -1.49
C LEU A 105 5.18 6.43 -2.63
N PRO A 106 4.37 7.49 -2.46
CA PRO A 106 3.62 8.06 -3.58
C PRO A 106 4.53 8.66 -4.66
N CYS A 107 5.67 9.24 -4.27
CA CYS A 107 6.66 9.78 -5.22
C CYS A 107 7.38 8.67 -6.01
N ALA A 108 7.58 7.48 -5.41
CA ALA A 108 8.19 6.33 -6.08
C ALA A 108 7.27 5.64 -7.09
N LEU A 109 5.98 5.99 -7.15
CA LEU A 109 5.06 5.46 -8.17
C LEU A 109 5.41 6.02 -9.55
N SER A 110 5.85 5.14 -10.45
CA SER A 110 6.04 5.44 -11.87
C SER A 110 4.73 5.87 -12.57
N GLY A 111 4.86 6.54 -13.72
CA GLY A 111 3.70 6.90 -14.56
C GLY A 111 2.75 5.72 -14.82
N PRO A 112 3.24 4.55 -15.27
CA PRO A 112 2.41 3.35 -15.46
C PRO A 112 1.69 2.89 -14.19
N HIS A 113 2.33 2.97 -13.02
CA HIS A 113 1.67 2.61 -11.75
C HIS A 113 0.49 3.54 -11.45
N ARG A 114 0.67 4.85 -11.61
CA ARG A 114 -0.38 5.86 -11.37
C ARG A 114 -1.54 5.69 -12.36
N GLU A 115 -1.22 5.52 -13.64
CA GLU A 115 -2.20 5.26 -14.71
C GLU A 115 -2.98 3.97 -14.46
N PHE A 116 -2.30 2.90 -14.05
CA PHE A 116 -2.94 1.64 -13.69
C PHE A 116 -3.97 1.83 -12.56
N LEU A 117 -3.59 2.49 -11.46
CA LEU A 117 -4.48 2.73 -10.32
C LEU A 117 -5.70 3.58 -10.72
N VAL A 118 -5.51 4.61 -11.56
CA VAL A 118 -6.61 5.43 -12.09
C VAL A 118 -7.53 4.62 -13.00
N SER A 119 -6.96 3.82 -13.91
CA SER A 119 -7.73 2.94 -14.80
C SER A 119 -8.53 1.90 -14.02
N LEU A 120 -7.97 1.38 -12.92
CA LEU A 120 -8.62 0.43 -12.01
C LEU A 120 -9.87 1.03 -11.35
N VAL A 121 -9.74 2.21 -10.72
CA VAL A 121 -10.89 2.84 -10.04
C VAL A 121 -11.98 3.29 -11.01
N ARG A 122 -11.64 3.48 -12.29
CA ARG A 122 -12.59 3.80 -13.38
C ARG A 122 -13.28 2.58 -13.99
N LEU A 123 -12.98 1.36 -13.53
CA LEU A 123 -13.43 0.10 -14.15
C LEU A 123 -12.98 -0.08 -15.61
N ALA A 124 -11.87 0.56 -16.00
CA ALA A 124 -11.27 0.48 -17.33
C ALA A 124 -9.81 0.00 -17.21
N SER A 125 -9.57 -1.00 -16.37
CA SER A 125 -8.24 -1.42 -15.94
C SER A 125 -7.34 -1.82 -17.10
N ASP A 126 -6.24 -1.11 -17.28
CA ASP A 126 -5.22 -1.46 -18.26
C ASP A 126 -4.16 -2.36 -17.62
N TRP A 127 -4.31 -3.67 -17.83
CA TRP A 127 -3.41 -4.67 -17.28
C TRP A 127 -2.03 -4.68 -17.93
N SER A 128 -1.86 -4.05 -19.10
CA SER A 128 -0.56 -3.98 -19.78
C SER A 128 0.44 -3.09 -19.04
N LEU A 129 -0.05 -2.22 -18.15
CA LEU A 129 0.74 -1.33 -17.30
C LEU A 129 1.38 -2.03 -16.10
N MET A 130 1.01 -3.29 -15.83
CA MET A 130 1.57 -4.07 -14.72
C MET A 130 2.34 -5.29 -15.25
N PRO A 131 3.52 -5.59 -14.68
CA PRO A 131 4.34 -6.73 -15.12
C PRO A 131 3.68 -8.10 -14.84
N ASN A 132 2.67 -8.13 -13.97
CA ASN A 132 2.09 -9.36 -13.44
C ASN A 132 0.69 -9.63 -14.04
N GLU A 133 0.63 -10.39 -15.13
CA GLU A 133 -0.64 -10.75 -15.79
C GLU A 133 -1.63 -11.50 -14.88
N HIS A 134 -1.11 -12.21 -13.87
CA HIS A 134 -1.93 -12.99 -12.95
C HIS A 134 -2.73 -12.12 -11.96
N LEU A 135 -2.42 -10.82 -11.83
CA LEU A 135 -3.14 -9.90 -10.93
C LEU A 135 -4.64 -9.90 -11.21
N ARG A 136 -5.06 -9.90 -12.48
CA ARG A 136 -6.48 -9.93 -12.86
C ARG A 136 -7.23 -11.15 -12.33
N LYS A 137 -6.52 -12.26 -12.08
CA LYS A 137 -7.11 -13.52 -11.61
C LYS A 137 -7.23 -13.57 -10.08
N LEU A 138 -6.61 -12.63 -9.36
CA LEU A 138 -6.63 -12.63 -7.90
C LEU A 138 -8.05 -12.38 -7.36
N PRO A 139 -8.53 -13.19 -6.40
CA PRO A 139 -9.87 -13.01 -5.82
C PRO A 139 -10.12 -11.61 -5.25
N ALA A 140 -9.11 -11.03 -4.59
CA ALA A 140 -9.21 -9.69 -3.99
C ALA A 140 -9.44 -8.60 -5.04
N ILE A 141 -8.74 -8.67 -6.17
CA ILE A 141 -8.87 -7.72 -7.27
C ILE A 141 -10.25 -7.86 -7.93
N ARG A 142 -10.68 -9.10 -8.20
CA ARG A 142 -12.03 -9.36 -8.73
C ARG A 142 -13.12 -8.82 -7.82
N TRP A 143 -13.00 -9.07 -6.52
CA TRP A 143 -13.92 -8.55 -5.51
C TRP A 143 -13.96 -7.02 -5.49
N LYS A 144 -12.79 -6.35 -5.59
CA LYS A 144 -12.73 -4.88 -5.67
C LYS A 144 -13.46 -4.35 -6.92
N LEU A 145 -13.23 -4.95 -8.08
CA LEU A 145 -13.89 -4.57 -9.33
C LEU A 145 -15.42 -4.77 -9.24
N GLU A 146 -15.88 -5.86 -8.66
CA GLU A 146 -17.30 -6.10 -8.43
C GLU A 146 -17.91 -5.03 -7.49
N ASN A 147 -17.20 -4.66 -6.42
CA ASN A 147 -17.67 -3.62 -5.49
C ASN A 147 -17.69 -2.23 -6.13
N LEU A 148 -16.71 -1.90 -6.96
CA LEU A 148 -16.69 -0.67 -7.76
C LEU A 148 -17.85 -0.65 -8.77
N GLY A 149 -18.16 -1.78 -9.41
CA GLY A 149 -19.32 -1.93 -10.29
C GLY A 149 -20.65 -1.69 -9.56
N LYS A 150 -20.81 -2.29 -8.37
CA LYS A 150 -21.97 -2.05 -7.50
C LYS A 150 -22.05 -0.59 -7.04
N LEU A 151 -20.92 0.02 -6.70
CA LEU A 151 -20.86 1.44 -6.31
C LEU A 151 -21.30 2.34 -7.47
N LYS A 152 -20.79 2.11 -8.70
CA LYS A 152 -21.17 2.88 -9.89
C LYS A 152 -22.67 2.80 -10.17
N ALA A 153 -23.28 1.62 -10.02
CA ALA A 153 -24.71 1.43 -10.21
C ALA A 153 -25.56 2.10 -9.13
N ARG A 154 -25.07 2.11 -7.88
CA ARG A 154 -25.78 2.69 -6.73
C ARG A 154 -25.62 4.22 -6.62
N ASP A 155 -24.42 4.72 -6.91
CA ASP A 155 -24.00 6.10 -6.67
C ASP A 155 -22.86 6.50 -7.62
N ALA A 156 -23.27 6.93 -8.83
CA ALA A 156 -22.34 7.34 -9.88
C ALA A 156 -21.49 8.57 -9.49
N THR A 157 -22.04 9.46 -8.66
CA THR A 157 -21.33 10.66 -8.18
C THR A 157 -20.17 10.26 -7.27
N ARG A 158 -20.44 9.41 -6.27
CA ARG A 158 -19.38 8.93 -5.37
C ARG A 158 -18.36 8.08 -6.12
N PHE A 159 -18.79 7.30 -7.10
CA PHE A 159 -17.87 6.56 -7.98
C PHE A 159 -16.92 7.50 -8.74
N ALA A 160 -17.44 8.54 -9.37
CA ALA A 160 -16.63 9.53 -10.09
C ALA A 160 -15.67 10.29 -9.16
N GLN A 161 -16.11 10.62 -7.95
CA GLN A 161 -15.30 11.29 -6.94
C GLN A 161 -14.07 10.47 -6.54
N GLN A 162 -14.15 9.13 -6.46
CA GLN A 162 -12.99 8.31 -6.10
C GLN A 162 -11.83 8.45 -7.10
N ALA A 163 -12.16 8.57 -8.39
CA ALA A 163 -11.16 8.76 -9.43
C ALA A 163 -10.59 10.19 -9.38
N ALA A 164 -11.45 11.20 -9.19
CA ALA A 164 -11.02 12.60 -9.08
C ALA A 164 -10.05 12.80 -7.89
N LEU A 165 -10.42 12.33 -6.69
CA LEU A 165 -9.58 12.45 -5.49
C LEU A 165 -8.22 11.75 -5.64
N LEU A 166 -8.19 10.62 -6.34
CA LEU A 166 -6.93 9.92 -6.63
C LEU A 166 -6.05 10.75 -7.58
N GLN A 167 -6.63 11.34 -8.62
CA GLN A 167 -5.91 12.19 -9.56
C GLN A 167 -5.43 13.49 -8.92
N ASP A 168 -6.26 14.14 -8.12
CA ASP A 168 -5.91 15.36 -7.38
C ASP A 168 -4.73 15.10 -6.43
N GLY A 169 -4.73 13.94 -5.75
CA GLY A 169 -3.62 13.52 -4.92
C GLY A 169 -2.32 13.32 -5.70
N PHE A 170 -2.38 12.74 -6.90
CA PHE A 170 -1.20 12.64 -7.77
C PHE A 170 -0.73 14.00 -8.29
N ALA A 171 -1.65 14.89 -8.68
CA ALA A 171 -1.31 16.23 -9.15
C ALA A 171 -0.64 17.06 -8.04
N ALA A 172 -1.07 16.90 -6.78
CA ALA A 172 -0.44 17.56 -5.64
C ALA A 172 1.04 17.13 -5.44
N LEU A 173 1.38 15.87 -5.74
CA LEU A 173 2.76 15.38 -5.66
C LEU A 173 3.66 16.00 -6.74
N ASP A 174 3.12 16.22 -7.94
CA ASP A 174 3.89 16.79 -9.06
C ASP A 174 4.19 18.29 -8.87
N HIS A 175 3.52 18.93 -7.90
CA HIS A 175 3.68 20.34 -7.52
C HIS A 175 4.40 20.56 -6.18
N SER A 176 4.77 19.48 -5.47
CA SER A 176 5.46 19.52 -4.17
C SER A 176 6.98 19.38 -4.31
#